data_AF-A0A1M7QLV4-F1
#
_entry.id   AF-A0A1M7QLV4-F1
#
_cell.length_a   1.000
_cell.length_b   1.000
_cell.length_c   1.000
_cell.angle_alpha   90.00
_cell.angle_beta   90.00
_cell.angle_gamma   90.00
#
_symmetry.space_group_name_H-M   'P 1'
#
loop_
_entity.id
_entity.type
_entity.pdbx_description
1 polymer ?
#
loop_
_entity_poly.entity_id
_entity_poly.type
_entity_poly.pdbx_seq_one_letter_code
_entity_poly.pdbx_strand_id
1 'polypeptide(L)' 'MEKKRLYWKISCAAAIILSMITFTPLVIPQGVSTPELAGVPYSLWTSFIITVLLVILTYIGTRVHPGMQNEEEDL' A
#
# COMPACT_ATOMS: atom_id res chain seq x y z
N MET A 1 -18.62 15.78 -3.75
CA MET A 1 -17.95 15.26 -4.96
C MET A 1 -16.42 15.39 -4.91
N GLU A 2 -15.83 16.50 -4.48
CA GLU A 2 -14.35 16.68 -4.51
C GLU A 2 -13.55 15.82 -3.50
N LYS A 3 -14.02 15.69 -2.25
CA LYS A 3 -13.24 15.01 -1.21
C LYS A 3 -12.99 13.53 -1.52
N LYS A 4 -13.98 12.79 -2.04
CA LYS A 4 -13.82 11.37 -2.45
C LYS A 4 -12.74 11.22 -3.53
N ARG A 5 -12.70 12.14 -4.50
CA ARG A 5 -11.69 12.15 -5.57
C ARG A 5 -10.29 12.48 -5.05
N LEU A 6 -10.19 13.35 -4.04
CA LEU A 6 -8.94 13.65 -3.34
C LEU A 6 -8.43 12.44 -2.54
N TYR A 7 -9.30 11.79 -1.75
CA TYR A 7 -8.94 10.59 -0.99
C TYR A 7 -8.52 9.43 -1.90
N TRP A 8 -9.19 9.24 -3.04
CA TRP A 8 -8.79 8.27 -4.05
C TRP A 8 -7.39 8.57 -4.60
N LYS A 9 -7.12 9.82 -4.99
CA LYS A 9 -5.79 10.25 -5.44
C LYS A 9 -4.71 10.03 -4.37
N ILE A 10 -5.01 10.34 -3.10
CA ILE A 10 -4.09 10.12 -1.98
C ILE A 10 -3.84 8.61 -1.78
N SER A 11 -4.87 7.77 -1.88
CA SER A 11 -4.75 6.32 -1.77
C SER A 11 -3.86 5.74 -2.88
N CYS A 12 -4.04 6.20 -4.13
CA CYS A 12 -3.17 5.81 -5.24
C CYS A 12 -1.72 6.29 -5.05
N ALA A 13 -1.53 7.55 -4.65
CA ALA A 13 -0.19 8.10 -4.41
C ALA A 13 0.53 7.35 -3.27
N ALA A 14 -0.19 7.04 -2.19
CA ALA A 14 0.33 6.27 -1.07
C ALA A 14 0.75 4.85 -1.49
N ALA A 15 -0.02 4.19 -2.36
CA ALA A 15 0.31 2.85 -2.85
C ALA A 15 1.60 2.86 -3.69
N ILE A 16 1.74 3.85 -4.58
CA ILE A 16 2.95 4.02 -5.40
C ILE A 16 4.17 4.30 -4.52
N ILE A 17 4.04 5.19 -3.53
CA ILE A 17 5.12 5.52 -2.60
C ILE A 17 5.52 4.30 -1.76
N LEU A 18 4.56 3.55 -1.21
CA LEU A 18 4.86 2.31 -0.48
C LEU A 18 5.62 1.32 -1.36
N SER A 19 5.18 1.15 -2.61
CA SER A 19 5.82 0.26 -3.56
C SER A 19 7.26 0.68 -3.85
N MET A 20 7.53 1.98 -4.00
CA MET A 20 8.90 2.49 -4.20
C MET A 20 9.77 2.25 -2.97
N ILE A 21 9.26 2.51 -1.76
CA ILE A 21 10.00 2.31 -0.51
C ILE A 21 10.38 0.84 -0.32
N THR A 22 9.55 -0.09 -0.79
CA THR A 22 9.81 -1.54 -0.66
C THR A 22 11.13 -1.96 -1.32
N PHE A 23 11.52 -1.30 -2.41
CA PHE A 23 12.77 -1.58 -3.12
C PHE A 23 13.94 -0.71 -2.67
N THR A 24 13.74 0.20 -1.72
CA THR A 24 14.83 1.00 -1.17
C THR A 24 15.65 0.21 -0.15
N PRO A 25 16.94 0.55 0.03
CA PRO A 25 17.80 -0.07 1.04
C PRO A 25 17.29 0.12 2.48
N LEU A 26 16.25 0.93 2.69
CA LEU A 26 15.54 1.06 3.96
C LEU A 26 14.79 -0.23 4.35
N VAL A 27 14.25 -0.95 3.36
CA VAL A 27 13.53 -2.22 3.55
C VAL A 27 14.44 -3.41 3.23
N ILE A 28 15.37 -3.23 2.28
CA ILE A 28 16.33 -4.26 1.87
C ILE A 28 17.75 -3.80 2.25
N PRO A 29 18.13 -3.88 3.54
CA PRO A 29 19.48 -3.53 3.95
C PRO A 29 20.50 -4.41 3.24
N GLN A 30 21.55 -3.78 2.71
CA GLN A 30 22.61 -4.47 1.98
C GLN A 30 23.57 -5.11 3.00
N GLY A 31 23.65 -6.44 3.00
CA GLY A 31 24.68 -7.17 3.74
C GLY A 31 24.46 -7.37 5.24
N VAL A 32 23.28 -7.01 5.79
CA VAL A 32 22.92 -7.27 7.19
C VAL A 32 21.49 -7.81 7.32
N SER A 33 21.33 -8.98 7.95
CA SER A 33 20.03 -9.64 8.19
C SER A 33 19.38 -9.22 9.51
N THR A 34 20.11 -8.49 10.35
CA THR A 34 19.69 -8.06 11.68
C THR A 34 18.87 -6.77 11.60
N PRO A 35 17.74 -6.66 12.33
CA PRO A 35 17.21 -7.59 13.31
C PRO A 35 16.37 -8.74 12.71
N GLU A 36 16.61 -9.95 13.22
CA GLU A 36 15.82 -11.13 12.89
C GLU A 36 14.66 -11.28 13.88
N LEU A 37 13.47 -11.53 13.37
CA LEU A 37 12.26 -11.75 14.18
C LEU A 37 11.91 -13.24 14.10
N ALA A 38 12.07 -13.97 15.22
CA ALA A 38 11.84 -15.41 15.28
C ALA A 38 12.60 -16.23 14.20
N GLY A 39 13.82 -15.80 13.84
CA GLY A 39 14.62 -16.41 12.77
C GLY A 39 14.26 -15.96 11.35
N VAL A 40 13.34 -15.01 11.21
CA VAL A 40 13.00 -14.38 9.93
C VAL A 40 13.85 -13.12 9.75
N PRO A 41 14.63 -13.01 8.65
CA PRO A 41 15.41 -11.82 8.30
C PRO A 41 14.57 -10.54 8.20
N TYR A 42 15.18 -9.40 8.54
CA TYR A 42 14.55 -8.06 8.47
C TYR A 42 13.78 -7.82 7.17
N SER A 43 14.41 -8.06 6.03
CA SER A 43 13.82 -7.83 4.71
C SER A 43 12.56 -8.65 4.44
N LEU A 44 12.46 -9.86 5.00
CA LEU A 44 11.33 -10.76 4.77
C LEU A 44 10.11 -10.35 5.59
N TRP A 45 10.25 -10.12 6.89
CA TRP A 45 9.08 -9.74 7.69
C TRP A 45 8.63 -8.30 7.41
N THR A 46 9.56 -7.40 7.06
CA THR A 46 9.20 -6.02 6.67
C THR A 46 8.44 -5.98 5.34
N SER A 47 8.90 -6.69 4.31
CA SER A 47 8.18 -6.77 3.03
C SER A 47 6.80 -7.43 3.17
N PHE A 48 6.66 -8.40 4.08
CA PHE A 48 5.37 -8.97 4.44
C PHE A 48 4.42 -7.93 5.04
N ILE A 49 4.86 -7.14 6.02
CA ILE A 49 4.06 -6.05 6.61
C ILE A 49 3.66 -5.01 5.57
N ILE A 50 4.57 -4.62 4.68
CA ILE A 50 4.29 -3.68 3.58
C ILE A 50 3.22 -4.26 2.66
N THR A 51 3.29 -5.55 2.35
CA THR A 51 2.26 -6.22 1.51
C THR A 51 0.89 -6.19 2.19
N VAL A 52 0.81 -6.47 3.49
CA VAL A 52 -0.42 -6.36 4.28
C VAL A 52 -0.96 -4.92 4.26
N LEU A 53 -0.10 -3.93 4.44
CA LEU A 53 -0.47 -2.51 4.34
C LEU A 53 -1.01 -2.15 2.95
N LEU A 54 -0.39 -2.65 1.88
CA LEU A 54 -0.87 -2.45 0.52
C LEU A 54 -2.26 -3.06 0.31
N VAL A 55 -2.52 -4.27 0.80
CA VAL A 55 -3.84 -4.91 0.70
C VAL A 55 -4.91 -4.08 1.44
N ILE A 56 -4.61 -3.59 2.65
CA ILE A 56 -5.52 -2.71 3.40
C ILE A 56 -5.76 -1.41 2.63
N LEU A 57 -4.70 -0.83 2.06
CA LEU A 57 -4.79 0.40 1.27
C LEU A 57 -5.60 0.20 -0.01
N THR A 58 -5.47 -0.96 -0.68
CA THR A 58 -6.29 -1.33 -1.84
C THR A 58 -7.76 -1.51 -1.43
N TYR A 59 -8.03 -2.14 -0.29
CA TYR A 59 -9.39 -2.27 0.25
C TYR A 59 -10.03 -0.93 0.59
N ILE A 60 -9.28 -0.01 1.20
CA ILE A 60 -9.75 1.37 1.44
C ILE A 60 -9.95 2.09 0.10
N GLY A 61 -9.02 1.90 -0.83
CA GLY A 61 -9.11 2.42 -2.20
C GLY A 61 -10.40 2.01 -2.88
N THR A 62 -10.77 0.72 -2.87
CA THR A 62 -12.02 0.24 -3.48
C THR A 62 -13.26 0.84 -2.83
N ARG A 63 -13.24 1.10 -1.51
CA ARG A 63 -14.36 1.75 -0.79
C ARG A 63 -14.48 3.25 -1.08
N VAL A 64 -13.37 3.90 -1.38
CA VAL A 64 -13.28 5.34 -1.70
C VAL A 64 -13.39 5.58 -3.21
N HIS A 65 -13.35 4.51 -4.02
CA HIS A 65 -13.41 4.57 -5.47
C HIS A 65 -14.67 5.33 -5.92
N PRO A 66 -14.50 6.47 -6.64
CA PRO A 66 -15.63 7.32 -7.02
C PRO A 66 -16.52 6.71 -8.12
N GLY A 67 -16.14 5.56 -8.70
CA GLY A 67 -16.81 4.96 -9.86
C GLY A 67 -18.05 4.10 -9.58
N MET A 68 -18.39 3.78 -8.31
CA MET A 68 -19.60 3.00 -8.02
C MET A 68 -20.90 3.82 -8.06
N GLN A 69 -20.84 5.14 -8.21
CA GLN A 69 -22.04 5.98 -8.19
C GLN A 69 -22.57 6.34 -9.59
N ASN A 70 -21.84 6.03 -10.66
CA ASN A 70 -22.25 6.39 -12.02
C ASN A 70 -22.94 5.22 -12.77
N GLU A 71 -22.84 3.97 -12.31
CA GLU A 71 -23.51 2.84 -12.98
C GLU A 71 -24.99 2.69 -12.62
N GLU A 72 -25.47 3.28 -11.51
CA GLU A 72 -26.90 3.27 -11.13
C GLU A 72 -27.70 4.42 -11.74
N GLU A 73 -27.07 5.50 -12.23
CA GLU A 73 -27.77 6.60 -12.92
C GLU A 73 -27.93 6.36 -14.44
N ASP A 74 -27.25 5.36 -15.00
CA ASP A 74 -27.27 5.00 -16.43
C ASP A 74 -28.00 3.65 -16.73
N LEU A 75 -28.72 3.08 -15.76
CA LEU A 75 -29.59 1.88 -15.88
C LEU A 75 -31.04 2.20 -15.54
#